data_AF-A0A7C7KJQ2-F1
#
_entry.id   AF-A0A7C7KJQ2-F1
#
_cell.length_a   1.000
_cell.length_b   1.000
_cell.length_c   1.000
_cell.angle_alpha   90.00
_cell.angle_beta   90.00
_cell.angle_gamma   90.00
#
_symmetry.space_group_name_H-M   'P 1'
#
loop_
_entity.id
_entity.type
_entity.pdbx_description
1 polymer ?
#
loop_
_entity_poly.entity_id
_entity_poly.type
_entity_poly.pdbx_seq_one_letter_code
_entity_poly.pdbx_strand_id
1 'polypeptide(L)'
;MRALPGTGEAEAWSADDVKATLVAALRAIMATPLNSRDYPQSVRSTWSWPMLQQAGDYADERARVSRVRPNATQLKQAELALPWMLWIENERDRRVVAARLFGVPWRLICEFDGRSRQWLSTVVVPGCFDLIAERLNEDAELEPNRFTELTRFAS
;
A
#
# COMPACT_ATOMS: atom_id res chain seq x y z
N MET A 1 -16.66 9.32 -36.66
CA MET A 1 -15.19 9.42 -36.80
C MET A 1 -14.56 8.87 -35.54
N ARG A 2 -13.81 7.78 -35.66
CA ARG A 2 -13.19 7.05 -34.55
C ARG A 2 -11.80 7.65 -34.35
N ALA A 3 -11.57 8.33 -33.23
CA ALA A 3 -10.23 8.77 -32.85
C ALA A 3 -9.39 7.54 -32.48
N LEU A 4 -8.18 7.44 -33.03
CA LEU A 4 -7.19 6.40 -32.71
C LEU A 4 -6.55 6.75 -31.35
N PRO A 5 -6.52 5.85 -30.35
CA PRO A 5 -5.73 6.07 -29.14
C PRO A 5 -4.29 5.63 -29.46
N GLY A 6 -3.46 6.61 -29.82
CA GLY A 6 -2.10 6.38 -30.28
C GLY A 6 -1.23 7.62 -30.09
N THR A 7 -1.23 8.16 -28.87
CA THR A 7 -0.19 9.06 -28.37
C THR A 7 0.22 8.52 -27.00
N GLY A 8 1.26 7.70 -26.98
CA GLY A 8 1.85 7.15 -25.77
C GLY A 8 2.65 8.22 -25.04
N GLU A 9 1.97 9.20 -24.45
CA GLU A 9 2.54 9.90 -23.30
C GLU A 9 2.49 8.89 -22.15
N ALA A 10 3.66 8.57 -21.58
CA ALA A 10 3.70 7.77 -20.37
C ALA A 10 2.82 8.48 -19.34
N GLU A 11 1.72 7.83 -18.95
CA GLU A 11 0.81 8.37 -17.93
C GLU A 11 1.65 8.63 -16.68
N ALA A 12 1.63 9.86 -16.16
CA ALA A 12 2.39 10.20 -14.97
C ALA A 12 1.72 9.58 -13.74
N TRP A 13 2.50 9.15 -12.76
CA TRP A 13 1.98 8.70 -11.47
C TRP A 13 1.25 9.82 -10.77
N SER A 14 0.01 9.57 -10.38
CA SER A 14 -0.70 10.37 -9.39
C SER A 14 -0.58 9.76 -7.99
N ALA A 15 -0.82 10.57 -6.95
CA ALA A 15 -0.89 10.09 -5.57
C ALA A 15 -1.96 9.01 -5.36
N ASP A 16 -3.07 9.07 -6.10
CA ASP A 16 -4.12 8.07 -6.05
C ASP A 16 -3.67 6.74 -6.69
N ASP A 17 -2.88 6.78 -7.77
CA ASP A 17 -2.29 5.58 -8.40
C ASP A 17 -1.30 4.90 -7.46
N VAL A 18 -0.45 5.69 -6.80
CA VAL A 18 0.49 5.21 -5.79
C VAL A 18 -0.25 4.51 -4.67
N LYS A 19 -1.27 5.16 -4.10
CA LYS A 19 -2.09 4.60 -3.03
C LYS A 19 -2.78 3.31 -3.47
N ALA A 20 -3.40 3.28 -4.64
CA ALA A 20 -4.09 2.10 -5.16
C ALA A 20 -3.10 0.94 -5.37
N THR A 21 -1.92 1.22 -5.92
CA THR A 21 -0.87 0.23 -6.16
C THR A 21 -0.33 -0.34 -4.85
N LEU A 22 -0.07 0.50 -3.85
CA LEU A 22 0.42 0.07 -2.54
C LEU A 22 -0.64 -0.74 -1.77
N VAL A 23 -1.92 -0.37 -1.85
CA VAL A 23 -3.03 -1.16 -1.28
C VAL A 23 -3.08 -2.53 -1.94
N ALA A 24 -3.02 -2.59 -3.26
CA ALA A 24 -3.06 -3.84 -4.02
C ALA A 24 -1.84 -4.73 -3.74
N ALA A 25 -0.64 -4.14 -3.65
CA ALA A 25 0.60 -4.83 -3.29
C ALA A 25 0.51 -5.48 -1.89
N LEU A 26 0.03 -4.73 -0.89
CA LEU A 26 -0.17 -5.25 0.45
C LEU A 26 -1.20 -6.37 0.49
N ARG A 27 -2.33 -6.21 -0.21
CA ARG A 27 -3.36 -7.26 -0.31
C ARG A 27 -2.83 -8.53 -0.98
N ALA A 28 -2.03 -8.41 -2.03
CA ALA A 28 -1.38 -9.55 -2.68
C ALA A 28 -0.44 -10.29 -1.70
N ILE A 29 0.38 -9.55 -0.94
CA ILE A 29 1.30 -10.16 0.04
C ILE A 29 0.53 -10.83 1.19
N MET A 30 -0.50 -10.18 1.73
CA MET A 30 -1.35 -10.77 2.77
C MET A 30 -2.15 -11.99 2.31
N ALA A 31 -2.49 -12.07 1.02
CA ALA A 31 -3.14 -13.23 0.43
C ALA A 31 -2.20 -14.44 0.28
N THR A 32 -0.89 -14.24 0.41
CA THR A 32 0.09 -15.33 0.38
C THR A 32 0.06 -16.09 1.71
N PRO A 33 -0.15 -17.41 1.70
CA PRO A 33 -0.14 -18.19 2.93
C PRO A 33 1.26 -18.17 3.55
N LEU A 34 1.39 -17.54 4.71
CA LEU A 34 2.60 -17.64 5.53
C LEU A 34 2.71 -19.06 6.08
N ASN A 35 3.80 -19.74 5.79
CA ASN A 35 4.13 -20.99 6.45
C ASN A 35 4.61 -20.70 7.87
N SER A 36 4.45 -21.67 8.78
CA SER A 36 4.90 -21.55 10.17
C SER A 36 6.41 -21.27 10.34
N ARG A 37 7.19 -21.48 9.27
CA ARG A 37 8.64 -21.19 9.21
C ARG A 37 8.97 -19.75 8.79
N ASP A 38 7.99 -18.98 8.32
CA ASP A 38 8.19 -17.62 7.81
C ASP A 38 8.06 -16.55 8.91
N TYR A 39 7.77 -16.97 10.16
CA TYR A 39 7.66 -16.08 11.31
C TYR A 39 9.00 -15.95 12.05
N PRO A 40 9.64 -14.77 12.05
CA PRO A 40 10.79 -14.55 12.93
C PRO A 40 10.31 -14.48 14.39
N GLN A 41 10.68 -15.48 15.19
CA GLN A 41 10.20 -15.65 16.57
C GLN A 41 10.57 -14.51 17.55
N SER A 42 11.46 -13.59 17.15
CA SER A 42 12.09 -12.61 18.04
C SER A 42 11.75 -11.14 17.77
N VAL A 43 10.91 -10.82 16.76
CA VAL A 43 10.62 -9.42 16.43
C VAL A 43 9.46 -8.88 17.26
N ARG A 44 9.79 -8.14 18.33
CA ARG A 44 8.82 -7.31 19.07
C ARG A 44 8.70 -5.95 18.39
N SER A 45 7.81 -5.83 17.41
CA SER A 45 7.38 -4.53 16.90
C SER A 45 6.71 -3.73 18.03
N THR A 46 7.06 -2.46 18.18
CA THR A 46 6.45 -1.54 19.17
C THR A 46 4.96 -1.32 18.89
N TRP A 47 4.56 -1.46 17.63
CA TRP A 47 3.16 -1.60 17.23
C TRP A 47 2.90 -3.10 17.26
N SER A 48 2.27 -3.57 18.34
CA SER A 48 2.14 -4.98 18.63
C SER A 48 1.56 -5.72 17.42
N TRP A 49 2.14 -6.86 17.03
CA TRP A 49 1.60 -7.77 16.02
C TRP A 49 0.07 -8.04 16.15
N PRO A 50 -0.51 -8.07 17.38
CA PRO A 50 -1.95 -8.01 17.61
C PRO A 50 -2.71 -6.87 16.92
N MET A 51 -2.10 -5.70 16.67
CA MET A 51 -2.71 -4.60 15.93
C MET A 51 -2.83 -4.92 14.43
N LEU A 52 -1.87 -5.63 13.83
CA LEU A 52 -1.97 -6.11 12.45
C LEU A 52 -2.97 -7.27 12.34
N GLN A 53 -3.05 -8.13 13.36
CA GLN A 53 -4.10 -9.16 13.43
C GLN A 53 -5.50 -8.55 13.66
N GLN A 54 -5.66 -7.60 14.59
CA GLN A 54 -6.92 -6.87 14.77
C GLN A 54 -7.29 -6.05 13.55
N ALA A 55 -6.33 -5.44 12.85
CA ALA A 55 -6.60 -4.80 11.56
C ALA A 55 -7.08 -5.81 10.52
N GLY A 56 -6.55 -7.04 10.53
CA GLY A 56 -7.07 -8.18 9.78
C GLY A 56 -8.50 -8.57 10.19
N ASP A 57 -8.85 -8.48 11.47
CA ASP A 57 -10.20 -8.75 11.98
C ASP A 57 -11.19 -7.61 11.65
N TYR A 58 -10.72 -6.35 11.60
CA TYR A 58 -11.50 -5.19 11.12
C TYR A 58 -11.59 -5.11 9.60
N ALA A 59 -10.67 -5.76 8.88
CA ALA A 59 -10.71 -5.98 7.44
C ALA A 59 -11.75 -7.07 7.12
N ASP A 60 -13.00 -6.77 7.43
CA ASP A 60 -14.22 -7.39 6.93
C ASP A 60 -14.42 -8.87 7.31
N GLU A 61 -15.18 -9.12 8.38
CA GLU A 61 -15.79 -10.43 8.68
C GLU A 61 -16.64 -10.97 7.50
N ARG A 62 -17.01 -10.14 6.51
CA ARG A 62 -17.70 -10.57 5.28
C ARG A 62 -16.77 -11.00 4.16
N ALA A 63 -15.46 -10.81 4.28
CA ALA A 63 -14.47 -11.25 3.31
C ALA A 63 -14.10 -12.73 3.48
N ARG A 64 -15.10 -13.63 3.49
CA ARG A 64 -14.92 -15.00 2.97
C ARG A 64 -14.85 -14.99 1.43
N VAL A 65 -14.29 -13.92 0.86
CA VAL A 65 -13.98 -13.83 -0.56
C VAL A 65 -12.83 -14.78 -0.78
N SER A 66 -13.03 -15.74 -1.70
CA SER A 66 -12.01 -16.63 -2.25
C SER A 66 -10.63 -15.99 -2.11
N ARG A 67 -9.72 -16.58 -1.32
CA ARG A 67 -8.32 -16.15 -1.27
C ARG A 67 -7.75 -16.37 -2.65
N VAL A 68 -7.94 -15.41 -3.55
CA VAL A 68 -7.33 -15.41 -4.87
C VAL A 68 -5.84 -15.34 -4.60
N ARG A 69 -5.18 -16.48 -4.74
CA ARG A 69 -3.74 -16.55 -4.59
C ARG A 69 -3.12 -15.66 -5.66
N PRO A 70 -2.26 -14.69 -5.29
CA PRO A 70 -1.60 -13.87 -6.29
C PRO A 70 -0.76 -14.76 -7.20
N ASN A 71 -0.73 -14.44 -8.49
CA ASN A 71 0.19 -15.06 -9.43
C ASN A 71 1.62 -14.50 -9.23
N ALA A 72 2.61 -15.12 -9.87
CA ALA A 72 4.01 -14.71 -9.72
C ALA A 72 4.27 -13.27 -10.17
N THR A 73 3.59 -12.80 -11.22
CA THR A 73 3.71 -11.43 -11.72
C THR A 73 3.17 -10.41 -10.72
N GLN A 74 2.05 -10.70 -10.08
CA GLN A 74 1.45 -9.88 -9.03
C GLN A 74 2.36 -9.79 -7.81
N LEU A 75 2.98 -10.90 -7.38
CA LEU A 75 3.95 -10.88 -6.30
C LEU A 75 5.19 -10.06 -6.66
N LYS A 76 5.72 -10.23 -7.87
CA LYS A 76 6.87 -9.44 -8.34
C LYS A 76 6.55 -7.94 -8.37
N GLN A 77 5.37 -7.55 -8.85
CA GLN A 77 4.92 -6.15 -8.82
C GLN A 77 4.74 -5.64 -7.38
N ALA A 78 4.20 -6.46 -6.48
CA ALA A 78 4.09 -6.10 -5.07
C ALA A 78 5.46 -5.88 -4.41
N GLU A 79 6.42 -6.77 -4.70
CA GLU A 79 7.82 -6.67 -4.23
C GLU A 79 8.55 -5.43 -4.77
N LEU A 80 8.19 -4.98 -5.98
CA LEU A 80 8.72 -3.74 -6.56
C LEU A 80 8.06 -2.48 -5.95
N ALA A 81 6.77 -2.55 -5.61
CA ALA A 81 6.02 -1.40 -5.10
C ALA A 81 6.27 -1.12 -3.61
N LEU A 82 6.36 -2.15 -2.77
CA LEU A 82 6.53 -1.95 -1.33
C LEU A 82 7.77 -1.12 -0.92
N PRO A 83 8.94 -1.26 -1.57
CA PRO A 83 10.10 -0.44 -1.28
C PRO A 83 9.88 1.07 -1.44
N TRP A 84 8.88 1.53 -2.20
CA TRP A 84 8.56 2.95 -2.35
C TRP A 84 8.24 3.62 -1.01
N MET A 85 7.66 2.85 -0.07
CA MET A 85 7.41 3.32 1.29
C MET A 85 8.69 3.75 2.02
N LEU A 86 9.85 3.21 1.64
CA LEU A 86 11.13 3.56 2.25
C LEU A 86 11.64 4.94 1.84
N TRP A 87 11.07 5.55 0.80
CA TRP A 87 11.38 6.94 0.42
C TRP A 87 10.78 7.96 1.39
N ILE A 88 9.79 7.56 2.19
CA ILE A 88 9.33 8.36 3.32
C ILE A 88 10.37 8.26 4.43
N GLU A 89 11.23 9.28 4.53
CA GLU A 89 12.34 9.32 5.49
C GLU A 89 11.86 9.35 6.94
N ASN A 90 10.79 10.10 7.21
CA ASN A 90 10.20 10.15 8.54
C ASN A 90 9.49 8.83 8.85
N GLU A 91 10.11 8.02 9.71
CA GLU A 91 9.56 6.73 10.13
C GLU A 91 8.15 6.84 10.70
N ARG A 92 7.84 7.91 11.44
CA ARG A 92 6.54 8.11 12.07
C ARG A 92 5.45 8.33 11.03
N ASP A 93 5.76 9.07 9.96
CA ASP A 93 4.85 9.30 8.84
C ASP A 93 4.67 8.03 7.99
N ARG A 94 5.76 7.31 7.73
CA ARG A 94 5.73 6.01 7.07
C ARG A 94 4.85 5.00 7.80
N ARG A 95 4.90 4.95 9.15
CA ARG A 95 4.02 4.11 9.97
C ARG A 95 2.54 4.49 9.83
N VAL A 96 2.23 5.79 9.80
CA VAL A 96 0.86 6.28 9.59
C VAL A 96 0.34 5.87 8.21
N VAL A 97 1.14 6.04 7.16
CA VAL A 97 0.79 5.62 5.80
C VAL A 97 0.56 4.11 5.75
N ALA A 98 1.48 3.31 6.30
CA ALA A 98 1.34 1.86 6.37
C ALA A 98 0.03 1.45 7.08
N ALA A 99 -0.24 2.02 8.26
CA ALA A 99 -1.48 1.77 9.00
C ALA A 99 -2.73 2.13 8.19
N ARG A 100 -2.67 3.22 7.41
CA ARG A 100 -3.77 3.61 6.52
C ARG A 100 -3.97 2.63 5.36
N LEU A 101 -2.90 2.13 4.76
CA LEU A 101 -2.97 1.14 3.71
C LEU A 101 -3.54 -0.20 4.21
N PHE A 102 -3.26 -0.58 5.47
CA PHE A 102 -3.88 -1.72 6.15
C PHE A 102 -5.33 -1.48 6.59
N GLY A 103 -5.89 -0.30 6.33
CA GLY A 103 -7.28 0.00 6.69
C GLY A 103 -7.51 0.35 8.17
N VAL A 104 -6.47 0.57 8.96
CA VAL A 104 -6.59 0.90 10.39
C VAL A 104 -7.42 2.19 10.58
N PRO A 105 -8.47 2.19 11.43
CA PRO A 105 -9.29 3.37 11.68
C PRO A 105 -8.49 4.56 12.21
N TRP A 106 -8.85 5.78 11.77
CA TRP A 106 -8.21 7.02 12.21
C TRP A 106 -8.15 7.18 13.73
N ARG A 107 -9.19 6.71 14.45
CA ARG A 107 -9.23 6.78 15.91
C ARG A 107 -8.00 6.09 16.54
N LEU A 108 -7.70 4.87 16.12
CA LEU A 108 -6.57 4.09 16.63
C LEU A 108 -5.23 4.71 16.20
N ILE A 109 -5.13 5.17 14.96
CA ILE A 109 -3.91 5.85 14.48
C ILE A 109 -3.62 7.08 15.32
N CYS A 110 -4.63 7.92 15.60
CA CYS A 110 -4.44 9.13 16.43
C CYS A 110 -4.11 8.78 17.88
N GLU A 111 -4.67 7.69 18.41
CA GLU A 111 -4.39 7.22 19.78
C GLU A 111 -2.91 6.80 19.94
N PHE A 112 -2.35 6.08 18.97
CA PHE A 112 -0.95 5.64 19.01
C PHE A 112 0.05 6.70 18.53
N ASP A 113 -0.32 7.49 17.52
CA ASP A 113 0.53 8.54 16.97
C ASP A 113 0.45 9.83 17.80
N GLY A 114 -0.64 10.11 18.51
CA GLY A 114 -0.79 11.33 19.32
C GLY A 114 -0.95 12.63 18.51
N ARG A 115 -1.00 12.57 17.18
CA ARG A 115 -1.30 13.69 16.28
C ARG A 115 -2.78 13.70 15.89
N SER A 116 -3.31 14.87 15.55
CA SER A 116 -4.73 15.01 15.21
C SER A 116 -5.08 14.36 13.87
N ARG A 117 -6.29 13.80 13.78
CA ARG A 117 -6.81 13.21 12.53
C ARG A 117 -6.68 14.17 11.36
N GLN A 118 -7.07 15.44 11.56
CA GLN A 118 -7.06 16.44 10.51
C GLN A 118 -5.66 16.54 9.89
N TRP A 119 -4.64 16.80 10.71
CA TRP A 119 -3.25 16.89 10.26
C TRP A 119 -2.79 15.62 9.52
N LEU A 120 -3.07 14.44 10.08
CA LEU A 120 -2.65 13.19 9.47
C LEU A 120 -3.34 12.93 8.12
N SER A 121 -4.64 13.21 8.03
CA SER A 121 -5.43 12.92 6.84
C SER A 121 -5.28 13.95 5.72
N THR A 122 -4.96 15.20 6.03
CA THR A 122 -4.90 16.29 5.04
C THR A 122 -3.49 16.71 4.70
N VAL A 123 -2.51 16.45 5.57
CA VAL A 123 -1.11 16.87 5.35
C VAL A 123 -0.21 15.66 5.20
N VAL A 124 -0.14 14.83 6.23
CA VAL A 124 0.87 13.75 6.26
C VAL A 124 0.63 12.72 5.19
N VAL A 125 -0.56 12.11 5.15
CA VAL A 125 -0.83 11.00 4.23
C VAL A 125 -0.84 11.45 2.77
N PRO A 126 -1.54 12.54 2.37
CA PRO A 126 -1.46 13.04 1.00
C PRO A 126 -0.03 13.40 0.60
N GLY A 127 0.69 14.19 1.43
CA GLY A 127 2.06 14.60 1.11
C GLY A 127 3.05 13.44 0.98
N CYS A 128 2.85 12.34 1.70
CA CYS A 128 3.66 11.13 1.52
C CYS A 128 3.39 10.44 0.17
N PHE A 129 2.13 10.41 -0.28
CA PHE A 129 1.81 9.84 -1.60
C PHE A 129 2.26 10.76 -2.74
N ASP A 130 2.14 12.08 -2.57
CA ASP A 130 2.67 13.07 -3.50
C ASP A 130 4.20 12.91 -3.66
N LEU A 131 4.93 12.80 -2.55
CA LEU A 131 6.38 12.56 -2.55
C LEU A 131 6.77 11.29 -3.31
N ILE A 132 6.03 10.20 -3.11
CA ILE A 132 6.29 8.94 -3.82
C ILE A 132 5.99 9.10 -5.32
N ALA A 133 4.87 9.75 -5.67
CA ALA A 133 4.48 9.99 -7.06
C ALA A 133 5.51 10.87 -7.78
N GLU A 134 5.97 11.96 -7.16
CA GLU A 134 7.04 12.81 -7.68
C GLU A 134 8.30 12.00 -7.98
N ARG A 135 8.72 11.17 -7.03
CA ARG A 135 9.93 10.34 -7.18
C ARG A 135 9.78 9.25 -8.25
N LEU A 136 8.59 8.68 -8.42
CA LEU A 136 8.32 7.74 -9.52
C LEU A 136 8.34 8.45 -10.87
N ASN A 137 7.84 9.68 -10.94
CA ASN A 137 7.84 10.46 -12.17
C ASN A 137 9.25 10.93 -12.58
N GLU A 138 10.19 11.03 -11.64
CA GLU A 138 11.61 11.23 -11.93
C GLU A 138 12.29 9.96 -12.48
N ASP A 139 11.78 8.78 -12.12
CA ASP A 139 12.30 7.48 -12.55
C ASP A 139 11.56 6.97 -13.80
N ALA A 140 12.11 7.31 -14.97
CA ALA A 140 11.55 6.93 -16.27
C ALA A 140 11.41 5.40 -16.49
N GLU A 141 12.04 4.56 -15.66
CA GLU A 141 11.91 3.10 -15.77
C GLU A 141 10.64 2.54 -15.10
N LEU A 142 9.96 3.32 -14.26
CA LEU A 142 8.84 2.87 -13.46
C LEU A 142 7.53 3.46 -13.95
N GLU A 143 7.05 3.07 -15.13
CA GLU A 143 5.75 3.53 -15.65
C GLU A 143 4.54 2.91 -14.91
N PRO A 144 3.42 3.65 -14.70
CA PRO A 144 2.22 3.12 -14.03
C PRO A 144 1.63 1.87 -14.67
N ASN A 145 1.67 1.81 -16.00
CA ASN A 145 1.15 0.70 -16.80
C ASN A 145 1.82 -0.66 -16.45
N ARG A 146 3.00 -0.65 -15.82
CA ARG A 146 3.73 -1.85 -15.39
C ARG A 146 3.09 -2.57 -14.21
N PHE A 147 2.11 -1.96 -13.54
CA PHE A 147 1.45 -2.49 -12.33
C PHE A 147 -0.01 -2.93 -12.58
N THR A 148 -0.42 -3.03 -13.83
CA THR A 148 -1.80 -3.37 -14.23
C THR A 148 -2.30 -4.72 -13.68
N GLU A 149 -1.42 -5.69 -13.44
CA GLU A 149 -1.80 -7.01 -12.87
C GLU A 149 -2.22 -6.94 -11.39
N LEU A 150 -1.82 -5.89 -10.66
CA LEU A 150 -2.23 -5.66 -9.27
C LEU A 150 -3.68 -5.15 -9.15
N THR A 151 -4.28 -4.64 -10.23
CA THR A 151 -5.63 -4.03 -10.20
C THR A 151 -6.73 -4.94 -9.65
N ARG A 152 -6.60 -6.28 -9.78
CA ARG A 152 -7.55 -7.26 -9.22
C ARG A 152 -7.65 -7.23 -7.69
N PHE A 153 -6.64 -6.68 -7.01
CA PHE A 153 -6.65 -6.51 -5.56
C PHE A 153 -7.00 -5.07 -5.15
N ALA A 154 -7.28 -4.15 -6.07
CA ALA A 154 -7.63 -2.77 -5.75
C ALA A 154 -9.13 -2.58 -5.41
N SER A 155 -9.99 -3.47 -5.90
CA SER A 155 -11.46 -3.46 -5.69
C SER A 155 -11.90 -3.84 -4.28
#